data_AF-A0A2E0T9P2-F1
#
_entry.id   AF-A0A2E0T9P2-F1
#
_cell.length_a   1.000
_cell.length_b   1.000
_cell.length_c   1.000
_cell.angle_alpha   90.00
_cell.angle_beta   90.00
_cell.angle_gamma   90.00
#
_symmetry.space_group_name_H-M   'P 1'
#
loop_
_entity.id
_entity.type
_entity.pdbx_description
1 polymer ?
#
loop_
_entity_poly.entity_id
_entity_poly.type
_entity_poly.pdbx_seq_one_letter_code
_entity_poly.pdbx_strand_id
1 'polypeptide(L)'
;MRRGDPDTYEVELGGGATLPAPARDVIDALAPLVTPKRLARIEGVAAKRTYGVAAVLESIDDPHNASAILRSADAFGVQRVHVLPGPGGFQAARQVSKGAHRWLDLTPHPSPEACAEALTGAGYRILVASMEGELRPEALGEFERVAVVFGNEHRGPSSALRAHAHGTYGIPMRGFVESLNVSVAAAITLHAATRDRPGLAPEDRNALVARWLMADVRDAERIVAEHVRSRH
;
A
#
# COMPACT_ATOMS: atom_id res chain seq x y z
N MET A 1 15.33 1.03 -18.69
CA MET A 1 15.31 2.49 -18.45
C MET A 1 16.57 2.86 -17.67
N ARG A 2 17.32 3.91 -18.05
CA ARG A 2 18.62 4.24 -17.43
C ARG A 2 18.41 5.03 -16.13
N ARG A 3 19.17 4.71 -15.07
CA ARG A 3 19.25 5.54 -13.84
C ARG A 3 19.49 7.01 -14.24
N GLY A 4 18.70 7.92 -13.67
CA GLY A 4 18.84 9.37 -13.88
C GLY A 4 17.76 10.04 -14.76
N ASP A 5 16.62 9.39 -15.00
CA ASP A 5 15.47 10.05 -15.63
C ASP A 5 14.90 11.13 -14.68
N PRO A 6 14.83 12.42 -15.10
CA PRO A 6 14.34 13.52 -14.28
C PRO A 6 12.88 13.36 -13.83
N ASP A 7 12.09 12.50 -14.48
CA ASP A 7 10.71 12.22 -14.09
C ASP A 7 10.57 11.11 -13.02
N THR A 8 11.69 10.52 -12.59
CA THR A 8 11.74 9.48 -11.55
C THR A 8 12.37 9.98 -10.25
N TYR A 9 11.94 9.42 -9.12
CA TYR A 9 12.49 9.73 -7.81
C TYR A 9 12.47 8.49 -6.92
N GLU A 10 13.40 8.47 -5.96
CA GLU A 10 13.38 7.50 -4.89
C GLU A 10 12.23 7.83 -3.94
N VAL A 11 11.41 6.83 -3.63
CA VAL A 11 10.30 7.02 -2.70
C VAL A 11 10.82 6.71 -1.31
N GLU A 12 10.63 7.64 -0.36
CA GLU A 12 10.90 7.35 1.04
C GLU A 12 10.02 6.17 1.48
N LEU A 13 10.68 5.08 1.84
CA LEU A 13 10.05 3.88 2.37
C LEU A 13 10.11 3.96 3.89
N GLY A 14 8.95 3.82 4.52
CA GLY A 14 8.76 3.91 5.95
C GLY A 14 7.33 3.48 6.21
N GLY A 15 7.16 2.32 6.85
CA GLY A 15 5.83 1.86 7.28
C GLY A 15 5.11 2.97 8.07
N GLY A 16 3.77 2.94 8.08
CA GLY A 16 2.95 4.06 8.58
C GLY A 16 3.50 4.72 9.84
N ALA A 17 3.90 5.99 9.72
CA ALA A 17 4.66 6.71 10.75
C ALA A 17 4.03 6.63 12.15
N THR A 18 4.85 6.43 13.18
CA THR A 18 4.41 6.44 14.58
C THR A 18 3.85 7.82 14.93
N LEU A 19 2.67 7.85 15.55
CA LEU A 19 2.08 9.11 16.02
C LEU A 19 2.80 9.61 17.28
N PRO A 20 3.03 10.93 17.41
CA PRO A 20 3.70 11.51 18.59
C PRO A 20 2.82 11.53 19.85
N ALA A 21 1.53 11.26 19.71
CA ALA A 21 0.53 11.24 20.78
C ALA A 21 -0.63 10.31 20.37
N PRO A 22 -1.57 9.96 21.28
CA PRO A 22 -2.78 9.25 20.91
C PRO A 22 -3.52 9.92 19.75
N ALA A 23 -4.07 9.11 18.83
CA ALA A 23 -4.67 9.62 17.59
C ALA A 23 -5.74 10.71 17.82
N ARG A 24 -6.51 10.59 18.91
CA ARG A 24 -7.50 11.59 19.29
C ARG A 24 -6.88 12.94 19.60
N ASP A 25 -5.79 12.98 20.36
CA ASP A 25 -5.13 14.25 20.73
C ASP A 25 -4.49 14.91 19.50
N VAL A 26 -3.95 14.09 18.59
CA VAL A 26 -3.43 14.59 17.30
C VAL A 26 -4.56 15.21 16.47
N ILE A 27 -5.71 14.53 16.36
CA ILE A 27 -6.87 15.05 15.62
C ILE A 27 -7.40 16.33 16.27
N ASP A 28 -7.58 16.35 17.60
CA ASP A 28 -8.05 17.53 18.34
C ASP A 28 -7.11 18.75 18.12
N ALA A 29 -5.81 18.52 18.04
CA ALA A 29 -4.81 19.58 17.82
C ALA A 29 -4.80 20.10 16.37
N LEU A 30 -4.94 19.21 15.38
CA LEU A 30 -4.67 19.54 13.97
C LEU A 30 -5.92 19.76 13.12
N ALA A 31 -7.03 19.09 13.43
CA ALA A 31 -8.28 19.22 12.67
C ALA A 31 -8.79 20.67 12.57
N PRO A 32 -8.70 21.52 13.62
CA PRO A 32 -9.10 22.93 13.52
C PRO A 32 -8.23 23.78 12.57
N LEU A 33 -7.02 23.31 12.23
CA LEU A 33 -6.06 24.04 11.39
C LEU A 33 -6.21 23.75 9.90
N VAL A 34 -7.05 22.78 9.53
CA VAL A 34 -7.39 22.46 8.14
C VAL A 34 -8.79 22.94 7.80
N THR A 35 -9.03 23.26 6.53
CA THR A 35 -10.37 23.66 6.10
C THR A 35 -11.38 22.51 6.29
N PRO A 36 -12.67 22.80 6.58
CA PRO A 36 -13.69 21.76 6.76
C PRO A 36 -13.81 20.81 5.56
N LYS A 37 -13.68 21.35 4.33
CA LYS A 37 -13.68 20.56 3.09
C LYS A 37 -12.49 19.60 3.02
N ARG A 38 -11.31 20.02 3.51
CA ARG A 38 -10.11 19.19 3.54
C ARG A 38 -10.24 18.07 4.57
N LEU A 39 -10.70 18.38 5.78
CA LEU A 39 -10.94 17.41 6.83
C LEU A 39 -11.96 16.34 6.40
N ALA A 40 -13.11 16.76 5.87
CA ALA A 40 -14.15 15.84 5.38
C ALA A 40 -13.63 14.92 4.26
N ARG A 41 -12.70 15.41 3.42
CA ARG A 41 -12.05 14.58 2.41
C ARG A 41 -11.11 13.54 3.04
N ILE A 42 -10.29 13.93 4.02
CA ILE A 42 -9.37 13.03 4.73
C ILE A 42 -10.18 11.91 5.41
N GLU A 43 -11.18 12.27 6.20
CA GLU A 43 -12.04 11.32 6.91
C GLU A 43 -12.83 10.42 5.94
N GLY A 44 -13.39 11.01 4.88
CA GLY A 44 -14.17 10.28 3.87
C GLY A 44 -13.34 9.29 3.06
N VAL A 45 -12.05 9.56 2.83
CA VAL A 45 -11.13 8.60 2.21
C VAL A 45 -10.68 7.55 3.23
N ALA A 46 -10.35 7.94 4.47
CA ALA A 46 -9.93 7.01 5.52
C ALA A 46 -11.02 5.98 5.84
N ALA A 47 -12.29 6.38 5.79
CA ALA A 47 -13.44 5.49 5.97
C ALA A 47 -13.56 4.40 4.89
N LYS A 48 -12.92 4.57 3.74
CA LYS A 48 -12.92 3.62 2.61
C LYS A 48 -11.63 2.81 2.51
N ARG A 49 -10.74 2.94 3.49
CA ARG A 49 -9.49 2.17 3.55
C ARG A 49 -9.72 0.79 4.16
N THR A 50 -8.84 -0.14 3.81
CA THR A 50 -8.81 -1.47 4.40
C THR A 50 -7.37 -1.90 4.72
N TYR A 51 -7.22 -2.62 5.83
CA TYR A 51 -6.04 -3.42 6.15
C TYR A 51 -6.22 -4.88 5.77
N GLY A 52 -7.39 -5.27 5.27
CA GLY A 52 -7.62 -6.65 4.87
C GLY A 52 -6.85 -7.06 3.60
N VAL A 53 -6.40 -6.09 2.78
CA VAL A 53 -5.56 -6.34 1.60
C VAL A 53 -4.22 -5.64 1.79
N ALA A 54 -3.13 -6.37 1.55
CA ALA A 54 -1.80 -5.82 1.38
C ALA A 54 -1.29 -6.13 -0.04
N ALA A 55 -0.68 -5.15 -0.69
CA ALA A 55 0.04 -5.38 -1.94
C ALA A 55 1.52 -5.64 -1.65
N VAL A 56 2.13 -6.62 -2.29
CA VAL A 56 3.58 -6.88 -2.20
C VAL A 56 4.19 -6.67 -3.57
N LEU A 57 5.11 -5.73 -3.69
CA LEU A 57 5.83 -5.41 -4.92
C LEU A 57 7.24 -5.98 -4.82
N GLU A 58 7.51 -7.03 -5.57
CA GLU A 58 8.82 -7.69 -5.59
C GLU A 58 9.57 -7.39 -6.87
N SER A 59 10.70 -6.67 -6.73
CA SER A 59 11.61 -6.35 -7.85
C SER A 59 10.89 -5.72 -9.05
N ILE A 60 10.01 -4.75 -8.78
CA ILE A 60 9.37 -3.93 -9.81
C ILE A 60 10.38 -2.87 -10.27
N ASP A 61 11.10 -3.18 -11.35
CA ASP A 61 12.21 -2.35 -11.85
C ASP A 61 11.75 -1.12 -12.65
N ASP A 62 10.57 -1.18 -13.27
CA ASP A 62 10.02 -0.04 -14.02
C ASP A 62 9.28 0.94 -13.09
N PRO A 63 9.77 2.19 -12.94
CA PRO A 63 9.13 3.20 -12.09
C PRO A 63 7.72 3.60 -12.53
N HIS A 64 7.36 3.41 -13.80
CA HIS A 64 5.99 3.65 -14.29
C HIS A 64 5.03 2.60 -13.75
N ASN A 65 5.44 1.32 -13.78
CA ASN A 65 4.67 0.23 -13.21
C ASN A 65 4.51 0.40 -11.70
N ALA A 66 5.61 0.68 -10.98
CA ALA A 66 5.55 0.94 -9.55
C ALA A 66 4.55 2.06 -9.22
N SER A 67 4.64 3.20 -9.91
CA SER A 67 3.70 4.32 -9.73
C SER A 67 2.26 3.98 -10.05
N ALA A 68 2.00 3.21 -11.12
CA ALA A 68 0.66 2.81 -11.51
C ALA A 68 0.04 1.82 -10.50
N ILE A 69 0.84 0.91 -9.93
CA ILE A 69 0.41 0.01 -8.86
C ILE A 69 0.08 0.81 -7.60
N LEU A 70 0.95 1.73 -7.17
CA LEU A 70 0.69 2.58 -6.01
C LEU A 70 -0.59 3.41 -6.19
N ARG A 71 -0.79 3.98 -7.38
CA ARG A 71 -2.01 4.72 -7.69
C ARG A 71 -3.26 3.83 -7.66
N SER A 72 -3.15 2.59 -8.10
CA SER A 72 -4.25 1.62 -8.03
C SER A 72 -4.55 1.21 -6.58
N ALA A 73 -3.53 0.97 -5.77
CA ALA A 73 -3.67 0.71 -4.34
C ALA A 73 -4.40 1.86 -3.63
N ASP A 74 -3.96 3.11 -3.88
CA ASP A 74 -4.62 4.31 -3.37
C ASP A 74 -6.09 4.41 -3.82
N ALA A 75 -6.36 4.20 -5.11
CA ALA A 75 -7.70 4.31 -5.68
C ALA A 75 -8.68 3.25 -5.12
N PHE A 76 -8.20 2.04 -4.84
CA PHE A 76 -9.02 0.91 -4.40
C PHE A 76 -9.05 0.70 -2.89
N GLY A 77 -8.55 1.66 -2.11
CA GLY A 77 -8.66 1.64 -0.66
C GLY A 77 -7.62 0.77 0.05
N VAL A 78 -6.64 0.22 -0.67
CA VAL A 78 -5.53 -0.53 -0.07
C VAL A 78 -4.62 0.45 0.66
N GLN A 79 -4.34 0.20 1.94
CA GLN A 79 -3.48 1.09 2.73
C GLN A 79 -2.03 0.59 2.81
N ARG A 80 -1.81 -0.72 2.87
CA ARG A 80 -0.49 -1.32 3.11
C ARG A 80 0.13 -1.83 1.82
N VAL A 81 1.33 -1.35 1.53
CA VAL A 81 2.15 -1.81 0.41
C VAL A 81 3.52 -2.22 0.92
N HIS A 82 3.87 -3.48 0.72
CA HIS A 82 5.14 -4.06 1.09
C HIS A 82 6.04 -4.05 -0.15
N VAL A 83 7.28 -3.61 0.02
CA VAL A 83 8.23 -3.41 -1.08
C VAL A 83 9.46 -4.26 -0.82
N LEU A 84 9.79 -5.12 -1.78
CA LEU A 84 11.07 -5.82 -1.89
C LEU A 84 11.84 -5.16 -3.05
N PRO A 85 12.71 -4.18 -2.77
CA PRO A 85 13.41 -3.44 -3.82
C PRO A 85 14.29 -4.36 -4.67
N GLY A 86 14.34 -4.11 -5.98
CA GLY A 86 15.33 -4.75 -6.85
C GLY A 86 16.74 -4.18 -6.61
N PRO A 87 17.76 -4.68 -7.32
CA PRO A 87 19.14 -4.16 -7.24
C PRO A 87 19.25 -2.65 -7.53
N GLY A 88 18.29 -2.12 -8.30
CA GLY A 88 18.19 -0.71 -8.62
C GLY A 88 17.67 0.18 -7.49
N GLY A 89 17.09 -0.40 -6.42
CA GLY A 89 16.26 0.29 -5.44
C GLY A 89 14.78 0.29 -5.82
N PHE A 90 13.95 1.04 -5.09
CA PHE A 90 12.55 1.27 -5.43
C PHE A 90 12.35 2.71 -5.90
N GLN A 91 11.92 2.88 -7.14
CA GLN A 91 11.73 4.18 -7.76
C GLN A 91 10.29 4.32 -8.26
N ALA A 92 9.77 5.55 -8.21
CA ALA A 92 8.46 5.88 -8.75
C ALA A 92 8.57 7.03 -9.77
N ALA A 93 7.76 6.97 -10.82
CA ALA A 93 7.57 8.08 -11.75
C ALA A 93 6.60 9.14 -11.17
N ARG A 94 7.04 10.40 -11.03
CA ARG A 94 6.28 11.51 -10.41
C ARG A 94 4.93 11.75 -11.06
N GLN A 95 4.91 11.79 -12.39
CA GLN A 95 3.71 12.13 -13.17
C GLN A 95 2.62 11.05 -13.08
N VAL A 96 3.02 9.80 -12.88
CA VAL A 96 2.12 8.65 -12.84
C VAL A 96 1.50 8.47 -11.45
N SER A 97 2.31 8.60 -10.38
CA SER A 97 1.84 8.37 -9.01
C SER A 97 0.89 9.46 -8.53
N LYS A 98 0.98 10.69 -9.09
CA LYS A 98 0.21 11.87 -8.67
C LYS A 98 0.23 12.11 -7.15
N GLY A 99 1.29 11.68 -6.47
CA GLY A 99 1.43 11.82 -5.02
C GLY A 99 0.73 10.74 -4.18
N ALA A 100 0.24 9.65 -4.78
CA ALA A 100 -0.42 8.53 -4.09
C ALA A 100 0.43 7.92 -2.97
N HIS A 101 1.75 7.79 -3.19
CA HIS A 101 2.69 7.26 -2.21
C HIS A 101 2.63 7.93 -0.83
N ARG A 102 2.25 9.21 -0.75
CA ARG A 102 2.13 9.95 0.54
C ARG A 102 0.94 9.51 1.38
N TRP A 103 -0.02 8.82 0.79
CA TRP A 103 -1.26 8.37 1.45
C TRP A 103 -1.24 6.87 1.74
N LEU A 104 -0.16 6.18 1.41
CA LEU A 104 0.02 4.74 1.56
C LEU A 104 1.10 4.44 2.60
N ASP A 105 0.96 3.32 3.28
CA ASP A 105 1.99 2.80 4.18
C ASP A 105 2.95 1.93 3.34
N LEU A 106 4.11 2.48 2.96
CA LEU A 106 5.10 1.79 2.14
C LEU A 106 6.19 1.16 3.02
N THR A 107 6.11 -0.16 3.21
CA THR A 107 7.01 -0.89 4.12
C THR A 107 8.10 -1.62 3.33
N PRO A 108 9.38 -1.20 3.42
CA PRO A 108 10.47 -1.92 2.78
C PRO A 108 10.81 -3.20 3.54
N HIS A 109 11.21 -4.24 2.81
CA HIS A 109 11.72 -5.49 3.38
C HIS A 109 13.11 -5.80 2.81
N PRO A 110 14.06 -6.25 3.64
CA PRO A 110 15.41 -6.54 3.19
C PRO A 110 15.51 -7.88 2.43
N SER A 111 14.56 -8.80 2.63
CA SER A 111 14.52 -10.08 1.94
C SER A 111 13.09 -10.65 1.85
N PRO A 112 12.81 -11.58 0.91
CA PRO A 112 11.54 -12.27 0.80
C PRO A 112 11.09 -12.93 2.11
N GLU A 113 12.02 -13.52 2.87
CA GLU A 113 11.77 -14.18 4.15
C GLU A 113 11.28 -13.18 5.20
N ALA A 114 11.98 -12.04 5.36
CA ALA A 114 11.57 -10.97 6.27
C ALA A 114 10.19 -10.41 5.92
N CYS A 115 9.89 -10.27 4.62
CA CYS A 115 8.57 -9.86 4.15
C CYS A 115 7.49 -10.88 4.52
N ALA A 116 7.76 -12.16 4.28
CA ALA A 116 6.83 -13.24 4.58
C ALA A 116 6.59 -13.39 6.09
N GLU A 117 7.62 -13.28 6.91
CA GLU A 117 7.52 -13.29 8.37
C GLU A 117 6.66 -12.13 8.89
N ALA A 118 6.91 -10.90 8.40
CA ALA A 118 6.13 -9.73 8.79
C ALA A 118 4.64 -9.87 8.40
N LEU A 119 4.36 -10.35 7.19
CA LEU A 119 3.00 -10.57 6.70
C LEU A 119 2.28 -11.67 7.48
N THR A 120 2.94 -12.81 7.71
CA THR A 120 2.37 -13.94 8.45
C THR A 120 2.14 -13.56 9.92
N GLY A 121 3.09 -12.86 10.55
CA GLY A 121 2.94 -12.35 11.91
C GLY A 121 1.79 -11.34 12.06
N ALA A 122 1.46 -10.61 10.98
CA ALA A 122 0.28 -9.75 10.92
C ALA A 122 -1.01 -10.47 10.48
N GLY A 123 -0.98 -11.80 10.33
CA GLY A 123 -2.13 -12.64 10.02
C GLY A 123 -2.54 -12.67 8.55
N TYR A 124 -1.68 -12.21 7.63
CA TYR A 124 -1.98 -12.26 6.20
C TYR A 124 -1.76 -13.64 5.61
N ARG A 125 -2.72 -14.09 4.79
CA ARG A 125 -2.49 -15.15 3.83
C ARG A 125 -1.75 -14.59 2.61
N ILE A 126 -0.53 -15.06 2.38
CA ILE A 126 0.31 -14.64 1.25
C ILE A 126 -0.06 -15.45 0.00
N LEU A 127 -0.48 -14.78 -1.06
CA LEU A 127 -0.82 -15.39 -2.35
C LEU A 127 0.02 -14.77 -3.46
N VAL A 128 0.63 -15.61 -4.30
CA VAL A 128 1.53 -15.19 -5.37
C VAL A 128 0.88 -15.25 -6.74
N ALA A 129 1.13 -14.25 -7.57
CA ALA A 129 0.67 -14.25 -8.95
C ALA A 129 1.32 -15.41 -9.74
N SER A 130 0.49 -16.15 -10.47
CA SER A 130 0.88 -17.24 -11.35
C SER A 130 -0.04 -17.28 -12.57
N MET A 131 0.50 -17.66 -13.73
CA MET A 131 -0.29 -17.85 -14.95
C MET A 131 -1.33 -18.99 -14.77
N GLU A 132 -0.91 -20.04 -14.08
CA GLU A 132 -1.74 -21.21 -13.74
C GLU A 132 -2.27 -21.11 -12.30
N GLY A 133 -2.51 -19.89 -11.81
CA GLY A 133 -2.92 -19.68 -10.43
C GLY A 133 -4.21 -20.43 -10.05
N GLU A 134 -4.18 -21.07 -8.88
CA GLU A 134 -5.27 -21.90 -8.35
C GLU A 134 -6.53 -21.07 -8.06
N LEU A 135 -6.34 -19.85 -7.54
CA LEU A 135 -7.41 -18.93 -7.21
C LEU A 135 -7.58 -17.85 -8.28
N ARG A 136 -8.79 -17.31 -8.36
CA ARG A 136 -9.10 -16.13 -9.17
C ARG A 136 -9.11 -14.88 -8.30
N PRO A 137 -8.86 -13.68 -8.87
CA PRO A 137 -8.89 -12.42 -8.13
C PRO A 137 -10.15 -12.22 -7.27
N GLU A 138 -11.29 -12.72 -7.72
CA GLU A 138 -12.58 -12.63 -7.03
C GLU A 138 -12.61 -13.41 -5.71
N ALA A 139 -11.91 -14.55 -5.65
CA ALA A 139 -11.83 -15.38 -4.45
C ALA A 139 -10.95 -14.74 -3.35
N LEU A 140 -10.12 -13.75 -3.69
CA LEU A 140 -9.25 -13.07 -2.73
C LEU A 140 -10.01 -12.25 -1.69
N GLY A 141 -11.26 -11.87 -2.00
CA GLY A 141 -12.16 -11.18 -1.07
C GLY A 141 -12.63 -12.07 0.08
N GLU A 142 -12.55 -13.40 -0.05
CA GLU A 142 -13.02 -14.36 0.95
C GLU A 142 -12.07 -14.46 2.16
N PHE A 143 -10.82 -14.04 2.01
CA PHE A 143 -9.85 -14.03 3.10
C PHE A 143 -9.95 -12.75 3.94
N GLU A 144 -10.05 -12.87 5.26
CA GLU A 144 -10.04 -11.72 6.16
C GLU A 144 -8.82 -10.81 5.91
N ARG A 145 -7.63 -11.41 5.83
CA ARG A 145 -6.37 -10.74 5.49
C ARG A 145 -5.63 -11.48 4.38
N VAL A 146 -5.41 -10.81 3.25
CA VAL A 146 -4.67 -11.34 2.10
C VAL A 146 -3.55 -10.40 1.67
N ALA A 147 -2.37 -10.96 1.45
CA ALA A 147 -1.25 -10.27 0.84
C ALA A 147 -1.06 -10.80 -0.58
N VAL A 148 -1.27 -9.93 -1.57
CA VAL A 148 -1.15 -10.29 -2.99
C VAL A 148 0.19 -9.86 -3.52
N VAL A 149 0.96 -10.82 -4.02
CA VAL A 149 2.31 -10.58 -4.52
C VAL A 149 2.30 -10.36 -6.02
N PHE A 150 2.92 -9.25 -6.44
CA PHE A 150 3.22 -8.88 -7.81
C PHE A 150 4.74 -8.91 -7.98
N GLY A 151 5.22 -9.77 -8.86
CA GLY A 151 6.65 -9.93 -9.13
C GLY A 151 7.10 -9.29 -10.43
N ASN A 152 8.38 -9.46 -10.72
CA ASN A 152 9.04 -8.94 -11.91
C ASN A 152 8.36 -9.41 -13.21
N GLU A 153 8.28 -8.54 -14.21
CA GLU A 153 7.59 -8.81 -15.49
C GLU A 153 8.18 -10.00 -16.26
N HIS A 154 9.46 -10.33 -16.05
CA HIS A 154 10.14 -11.41 -16.77
C HIS A 154 10.15 -12.74 -16.02
N ARG A 155 10.09 -12.72 -14.69
CA ARG A 155 10.31 -13.92 -13.85
C ARG A 155 9.16 -14.22 -12.89
N GLY A 156 8.21 -13.29 -12.76
CA GLY A 156 7.20 -13.32 -11.71
C GLY A 156 7.84 -13.24 -10.30
N PRO A 157 7.06 -13.57 -9.26
CA PRO A 157 7.58 -13.66 -7.90
C PRO A 157 8.72 -14.68 -7.77
N SER A 158 9.70 -14.38 -6.91
CA SER A 158 10.88 -15.22 -6.70
C SER A 158 10.52 -16.58 -6.11
N SER A 159 11.39 -17.59 -6.32
CA SER A 159 11.24 -18.91 -5.69
C SER A 159 11.24 -18.82 -4.16
N ALA A 160 12.00 -17.89 -3.59
CA ALA A 160 12.03 -17.62 -2.16
C ALA A 160 10.64 -17.19 -1.65
N LEU A 161 10.03 -16.17 -2.26
CA LEU A 161 8.71 -15.71 -1.83
C LEU A 161 7.61 -16.74 -2.11
N ARG A 162 7.73 -17.52 -3.20
CA ARG A 162 6.85 -18.66 -3.49
C ARG A 162 6.93 -19.76 -2.44
N ALA A 163 8.11 -20.02 -1.87
CA ALA A 163 8.27 -21.03 -0.83
C ALA A 163 7.54 -20.68 0.47
N HIS A 164 7.28 -19.39 0.71
CA HIS A 164 6.49 -18.89 1.84
C HIS A 164 5.02 -18.59 1.49
N ALA A 165 4.63 -18.78 0.23
CA ALA A 165 3.26 -18.51 -0.21
C ALA A 165 2.31 -19.60 0.29
N HIS A 166 1.09 -19.19 0.65
CA HIS A 166 0.01 -20.08 1.07
C HIS A 166 -0.84 -20.59 -0.11
N GLY A 167 -0.51 -20.16 -1.33
CA GLY A 167 -1.24 -20.49 -2.55
C GLY A 167 -0.92 -19.52 -3.68
N THR A 168 -1.53 -19.76 -4.83
CA THR A 168 -1.34 -18.95 -6.03
C THR A 168 -2.66 -18.38 -6.55
N TYR A 169 -2.59 -17.26 -7.26
CA TYR A 169 -3.75 -16.69 -7.95
C TYR A 169 -3.37 -16.27 -9.37
N GLY A 170 -4.34 -16.30 -10.28
CA GLY A 170 -4.12 -16.03 -11.69
C GLY A 170 -5.34 -15.43 -12.38
N ILE A 171 -5.10 -14.37 -13.16
CA ILE A 171 -6.13 -13.73 -13.99
C ILE A 171 -6.36 -14.61 -15.22
N PRO A 172 -7.59 -15.10 -15.48
CA PRO A 172 -7.87 -15.92 -16.65
C PRO A 172 -7.63 -15.15 -17.96
N MET A 173 -6.72 -15.64 -18.81
CA MET A 173 -6.52 -15.13 -20.17
C MET A 173 -7.44 -15.86 -21.14
N ARG A 174 -8.04 -15.12 -22.08
CA ARG A 174 -8.95 -15.67 -23.11
C ARG A 174 -8.50 -15.36 -24.54
N GLY A 175 -7.26 -14.92 -24.71
CA GLY A 175 -6.69 -14.51 -26.00
C GLY A 175 -5.32 -15.12 -26.23
N PHE A 176 -4.61 -14.60 -27.24
CA PHE A 176 -3.29 -15.09 -27.63
C PHE A 176 -2.16 -14.69 -26.66
N VAL A 177 -2.39 -13.68 -25.83
CA VAL A 177 -1.38 -13.23 -24.86
C VAL A 177 -1.42 -14.08 -23.60
N GLU A 178 -0.23 -14.34 -23.09
CA GLU A 178 0.00 -15.18 -21.92
C GLU A 178 -0.17 -14.42 -20.60
N SER A 179 0.12 -13.12 -20.60
CA SER A 179 0.08 -12.28 -19.40
C SER A 179 -0.32 -10.85 -19.72
N LEU A 180 -0.67 -10.11 -18.66
CA LEU A 180 -0.88 -8.67 -18.69
C LEU A 180 0.35 -7.96 -18.13
N ASN A 181 0.51 -6.68 -18.47
CA ASN A 181 1.45 -5.81 -17.77
C ASN A 181 1.17 -5.85 -16.25
N VAL A 182 2.23 -5.85 -15.44
CA VAL A 182 2.13 -6.04 -13.99
C VAL A 182 1.25 -5.00 -13.30
N SER A 183 1.26 -3.75 -13.77
CA SER A 183 0.39 -2.70 -13.20
C SER A 183 -1.09 -2.92 -13.51
N VAL A 184 -1.41 -3.45 -14.70
CA VAL A 184 -2.78 -3.82 -15.08
C VAL A 184 -3.25 -5.02 -14.27
N ALA A 185 -2.40 -6.04 -14.13
CA ALA A 185 -2.69 -7.20 -13.31
C ALA A 185 -2.96 -6.80 -11.84
N ALA A 186 -2.15 -5.89 -11.30
CA ALA A 186 -2.37 -5.34 -9.97
C ALA A 186 -3.68 -4.57 -9.86
N ALA A 187 -4.01 -3.71 -10.82
CA ALA A 187 -5.27 -2.97 -10.79
C ALA A 187 -6.51 -3.89 -10.77
N ILE A 188 -6.53 -4.91 -11.63
CA ILE A 188 -7.61 -5.91 -11.67
C ILE A 188 -7.71 -6.66 -10.34
N THR A 189 -6.56 -7.13 -9.85
CA THR A 189 -6.48 -7.94 -8.64
C THR A 189 -6.92 -7.17 -7.41
N LEU A 190 -6.40 -5.95 -7.23
CA LEU A 190 -6.71 -5.11 -6.08
C LEU A 190 -8.18 -4.67 -6.10
N HIS A 191 -8.72 -4.31 -7.28
CA HIS A 191 -10.13 -3.96 -7.39
C HIS A 191 -11.06 -5.13 -7.03
N ALA A 192 -10.74 -6.34 -7.48
CA ALA A 192 -11.51 -7.53 -7.12
C ALA A 192 -11.39 -7.85 -5.63
N ALA A 193 -10.17 -7.82 -5.09
CA ALA A 193 -9.90 -8.16 -3.70
C ALA A 193 -10.53 -7.17 -2.69
N THR A 194 -10.81 -5.93 -3.07
CA THR A 194 -11.36 -4.90 -2.15
C THR A 194 -12.86 -4.66 -2.28
N ARG A 195 -13.54 -5.23 -3.28
CA ARG A 195 -14.92 -4.88 -3.67
C ARG A 195 -15.94 -4.91 -2.51
N ASP A 196 -15.87 -5.93 -1.65
CA ASP A 196 -16.87 -6.18 -0.60
C ASP A 196 -16.27 -6.24 0.80
N ARG A 197 -15.15 -5.53 1.02
CA ARG A 197 -14.46 -5.57 2.31
C ARG A 197 -15.02 -4.56 3.31
N PRO A 198 -15.07 -4.91 4.61
CA PRO A 198 -15.30 -3.92 5.64
C PRO A 198 -14.15 -2.90 5.65
N GLY A 199 -14.50 -1.66 5.99
CA GLY A 199 -13.52 -0.61 6.25
C GLY A 199 -12.71 -0.87 7.52
N LEU A 200 -11.78 0.03 7.82
CA LEU A 200 -10.98 -0.02 9.05
C LEU A 200 -11.86 0.04 10.31
N ALA A 201 -11.38 -0.62 11.37
CA ALA A 201 -11.90 -0.41 12.73
C ALA A 201 -11.78 1.08 13.12
N PRO A 202 -12.66 1.59 14.00
CA PRO A 202 -12.65 3.01 14.38
C PRO A 202 -11.28 3.51 14.87
N GLU A 203 -10.57 2.71 15.66
CA GLU A 203 -9.25 3.02 16.22
C GLU A 203 -8.21 3.17 15.11
N ASP A 204 -8.16 2.20 14.19
CA ASP A 204 -7.28 2.19 13.03
C ASP A 204 -7.58 3.35 12.08
N ARG A 205 -8.86 3.65 11.87
CA ARG A 205 -9.30 4.78 11.04
C ARG A 205 -8.86 6.11 11.66
N ASN A 206 -9.03 6.28 12.97
CA ASN A 206 -8.62 7.50 13.67
C ASN A 206 -7.09 7.67 13.62
N ALA A 207 -6.34 6.58 13.82
CA ALA A 207 -4.89 6.62 13.66
C ALA A 207 -4.49 7.05 12.24
N LEU A 208 -5.18 6.55 11.21
CA LEU A 208 -4.91 6.95 9.83
C LEU A 208 -5.24 8.43 9.56
N VAL A 209 -6.39 8.92 10.05
CA VAL A 209 -6.77 10.34 9.94
C VAL A 209 -5.73 11.22 10.63
N ALA A 210 -5.29 10.86 11.84
CA ALA A 210 -4.25 11.57 12.56
C ALA A 210 -2.94 11.64 11.76
N ARG A 211 -2.48 10.53 11.17
CA ARG A 211 -1.27 10.52 10.33
C ARG A 211 -1.40 11.41 9.10
N TRP A 212 -2.56 11.39 8.44
CA TRP A 212 -2.79 12.24 7.28
C TRP A 212 -2.88 13.73 7.62
N LEU A 213 -3.40 14.08 8.80
CA LEU A 213 -3.35 15.45 9.31
C LEU A 213 -1.92 15.88 9.63
N MET A 214 -1.12 15.01 10.25
CA MET A 214 0.31 15.26 10.49
C MET A 214 1.07 15.57 9.18
N ALA A 215 0.72 14.87 8.10
CA ALA A 215 1.32 15.09 6.79
C ALA A 215 0.78 16.33 6.05
N ASP A 216 -0.43 16.81 6.39
CA ASP A 216 -1.07 17.96 5.72
C ASP A 216 -0.74 19.30 6.39
N VAL A 217 -0.55 19.30 7.72
CA VAL A 217 -0.32 20.51 8.52
C VAL A 217 1.18 20.77 8.68
N ARG A 218 1.61 22.02 8.44
CA ARG A 218 3.00 22.44 8.69
C ARG A 218 3.27 22.53 10.19
N ASP A 219 4.47 22.18 10.61
CA ASP A 219 4.90 22.16 12.03
C ASP A 219 4.00 21.30 12.93
N ALA A 220 3.35 20.27 12.37
CA ALA A 220 2.36 19.45 13.07
C ALA A 220 2.90 18.85 14.38
N GLU A 221 4.14 18.35 14.40
CA GLU A 221 4.76 17.78 15.60
C GLU A 221 4.84 18.78 16.76
N ARG A 222 5.29 20.01 16.48
CA ARG A 222 5.38 21.07 17.49
C ARG A 222 4.00 21.44 18.02
N ILE A 223 3.02 21.57 17.13
CA ILE A 223 1.64 21.91 17.48
C ILE A 223 1.02 20.83 18.38
N VAL A 224 1.18 19.55 18.03
CA VAL A 224 0.69 18.45 18.85
C VAL A 224 1.38 18.44 20.22
N ALA A 225 2.70 18.64 20.27
CA ALA A 225 3.44 18.69 21.54
C ALA A 225 3.00 19.86 22.44
N GLU A 226 2.67 21.02 21.88
CA GLU A 226 2.09 22.14 22.62
C GLU A 226 0.67 21.83 23.11
N HIS A 227 -0.16 21.23 22.26
CA HIS A 227 -1.52 20.83 22.61
C HIS A 227 -1.54 19.85 23.79
N VAL A 228 -0.79 18.76 23.70
CA VAL A 228 -0.70 17.74 24.76
C VAL A 228 -0.19 18.34 26.07
N ARG A 229 0.83 19.21 26.02
CA ARG A 229 1.34 19.90 27.22
C ARG A 229 0.33 20.84 27.89
N SER A 230 -0.60 21.41 27.13
CA SER A 230 -1.62 22.31 27.70
C SER A 230 -2.83 21.60 28.32
N ARG A 231 -2.95 20.28 28.13
CA ARG A 231 -4.01 19.44 28.71
C ARG A 231 -3.57 18.68 29.98
N HIS A 232 -2.28 18.70 30.30
CA HIS A 232 -1.69 18.11 31.51
C HIS A 232 -1.23 19.21 32.47
#